data_AF-A0A2E9ITN2-F1
#
_entry.id   AF-A0A2E9ITN2-F1
#
_cell.length_a   1.000
_cell.length_b   1.000
_cell.length_c   1.000
_cell.angle_alpha   90.00
_cell.angle_beta   90.00
_cell.angle_gamma   90.00
#
_symmetry.space_group_name_H-M   'P 1'
#
loop_
_entity.id
_entity.type
_entity.pdbx_description
1 polymer ?
#
loop_
_entity_poly.entity_id
_entity_poly.type
_entity_poly.pdbx_seq_one_letter_code
_entity_poly.pdbx_strand_id
1 'polypeptide(L)'
;MENQASPITAQSRRRRFNESERREHVAHWKQSGLSASAYAREHALNYKSLYAWRSQSQRKLKTTSLQPENATFVPVRVSSPLSSSSSAISITLRSGSLECAIIAAPSEQSLVALVKSIKEEIFDV
;
A
#
# COMPACT_ATOMS: atom_id res chain seq x y z
N MET A 1 19.29 -45.10 -24.74
CA MET A 1 20.41 -44.37 -24.09
C MET A 1 20.86 -43.36 -25.12
N GLU A 2 20.67 -42.06 -25.01
CA GLU A 2 21.05 -41.17 -23.91
C GLU A 2 20.12 -39.96 -23.81
N ASN A 3 19.78 -39.60 -22.56
CA ASN A 3 19.11 -38.37 -22.18
C ASN A 3 20.08 -37.19 -22.33
N GLN A 4 19.78 -36.23 -23.21
CA GLN A 4 20.43 -34.92 -23.19
C GLN A 4 19.54 -33.96 -22.39
N ALA A 5 19.81 -33.90 -21.09
CA ALA A 5 19.22 -32.92 -20.18
C ALA A 5 19.82 -31.54 -20.49
N SER A 6 18.99 -30.63 -20.98
CA SER A 6 19.32 -29.21 -21.11
C SER A 6 19.77 -28.64 -19.75
N PRO A 7 20.86 -27.86 -19.68
CA PRO A 7 21.26 -27.22 -18.44
C PRO A 7 20.25 -26.11 -18.10
N ILE A 8 19.39 -26.37 -17.12
CA ILE A 8 18.56 -25.36 -16.46
C ILE A 8 19.52 -24.31 -15.91
N THR A 9 19.65 -23.18 -16.62
CA THR A 9 20.63 -22.15 -16.28
C THR A 9 20.18 -21.48 -15.00
N ALA A 10 20.77 -21.89 -13.88
CA ALA A 10 20.62 -21.32 -12.55
C ALA A 10 21.28 -19.93 -12.46
N GLN A 11 20.87 -19.00 -13.32
CA GLN A 11 21.45 -17.66 -13.44
C GLN A 11 20.47 -16.57 -12.99
N SER A 12 19.70 -16.84 -11.93
CA SER A 12 19.19 -15.75 -11.08
C SER A 12 20.30 -15.31 -10.11
N ARG A 13 21.41 -14.82 -10.67
CA ARG A 13 22.34 -13.99 -9.90
C ARG A 13 21.52 -12.80 -9.47
N ARG A 14 21.17 -12.72 -8.18
CA ARG A 14 20.40 -11.63 -7.55
C ARG A 14 20.84 -10.29 -8.13
N ARG A 15 20.11 -9.80 -9.14
CA ARG A 15 20.44 -8.55 -9.82
C ARG A 15 20.40 -7.48 -8.76
N ARG A 16 21.55 -6.89 -8.45
CA ARG A 16 21.62 -5.81 -7.46
C ARG A 16 21.08 -4.56 -8.14
N PHE A 17 19.91 -4.13 -7.72
CA PHE A 17 19.31 -2.88 -8.16
C PHE A 17 19.87 -1.72 -7.33
N ASN A 18 20.33 -0.68 -8.03
CA ASN A 18 20.77 0.56 -7.40
C ASN A 18 19.55 1.33 -6.85
N GLU A 19 19.78 2.31 -5.98
CA GLU A 19 18.69 3.04 -5.31
C GLU A 19 17.75 3.77 -6.30
N SER A 20 18.29 4.32 -7.40
CA SER A 20 17.53 4.98 -8.46
C SER A 20 16.59 4.01 -9.15
N GLU A 21 17.10 2.88 -9.62
CA GLU A 21 16.33 1.83 -10.31
C GLU A 21 15.22 1.28 -9.40
N ARG A 22 15.51 1.11 -8.11
CA ARG A 22 14.50 0.68 -7.12
C ARG A 22 13.38 1.70 -6.97
N ARG A 23 13.72 2.99 -6.95
CA ARG A 23 12.73 4.09 -6.89
C ARG A 23 11.88 4.16 -8.15
N GLU A 24 12.49 4.03 -9.32
CA GLU A 24 11.79 4.03 -10.61
C GLU A 24 10.80 2.87 -10.69
N HIS A 25 11.23 1.66 -10.32
CA HIS A 25 10.33 0.52 -10.29
C HIS A 25 9.16 0.70 -9.33
N VAL A 26 9.36 1.32 -8.16
CA VAL A 26 8.28 1.62 -7.21
C VAL A 26 7.34 2.71 -7.75
N ALA A 27 7.86 3.71 -8.48
CA ALA A 27 7.05 4.75 -9.10
C ALA A 27 6.19 4.18 -10.24
N HIS A 28 6.80 3.41 -11.14
CA HIS A 28 6.11 2.75 -12.25
C HIS A 28 5.05 1.77 -11.74
N TRP A 29 5.36 1.00 -10.69
CA TRP A 29 4.38 0.12 -10.06
C TRP A 29 3.17 0.89 -9.51
N LYS A 30 3.38 2.05 -8.87
CA LYS A 30 2.26 2.86 -8.37
C LYS A 30 1.43 3.44 -9.51
N GLN A 31 2.08 3.85 -10.60
CA GLN A 31 1.41 4.44 -11.75
C GLN A 31 0.61 3.41 -12.57
N SER A 32 1.07 2.15 -12.59
CA SER A 32 0.42 1.09 -13.36
C SER A 32 -0.90 0.62 -12.75
N GLY A 33 -1.16 0.90 -11.46
CA GLY A 33 -2.35 0.40 -10.76
C GLY A 33 -2.37 -1.11 -10.53
N LEU A 34 -1.32 -1.83 -10.94
CA LEU A 34 -1.23 -3.29 -10.82
C LEU A 34 -0.95 -3.73 -9.39
N SER A 35 -1.36 -4.97 -9.08
CA SER A 35 -0.90 -5.63 -7.86
C SER A 35 0.63 -5.84 -7.90
N ALA A 36 1.28 -5.87 -6.73
CA ALA A 36 2.73 -6.07 -6.63
C ALA A 36 3.19 -7.38 -7.29
N SER A 37 2.36 -8.43 -7.22
CA SER A 37 2.64 -9.73 -7.83
C SER A 37 2.58 -9.67 -9.35
N ALA A 38 1.54 -9.02 -9.90
CA ALA A 38 1.37 -8.85 -11.34
C ALA A 38 2.52 -8.04 -11.94
N TYR A 39 2.82 -6.87 -11.36
CA TYR A 39 3.93 -6.03 -11.80
C TYR A 39 5.29 -6.75 -11.65
N ALA A 40 5.52 -7.47 -10.55
CA ALA A 40 6.75 -8.21 -10.36
C ALA A 40 6.94 -9.33 -11.40
N ARG A 41 5.86 -10.00 -11.80
CA ARG A 41 5.88 -11.03 -12.84
C ARG A 41 6.26 -10.45 -14.20
N GLU A 42 5.67 -9.32 -14.58
CA GLU A 42 5.96 -8.64 -15.86
C GLU A 42 7.41 -8.16 -15.96
N HIS A 43 7.96 -7.66 -14.84
CA HIS A 43 9.30 -7.09 -14.81
C HIS A 43 10.39 -8.05 -14.29
N ALA A 44 10.08 -9.34 -14.15
CA ALA A 44 10.98 -10.37 -13.61
C ALA A 44 11.62 -9.99 -12.25
N LEU A 45 10.83 -9.37 -11.39
CA LEU A 45 11.20 -8.94 -10.04
C LEU A 45 10.63 -9.90 -8.99
N ASN A 46 11.15 -9.80 -7.76
CA ASN A 46 10.49 -10.39 -6.60
C ASN A 46 9.54 -9.36 -5.98
N TYR A 47 8.26 -9.69 -5.86
CA TYR A 47 7.26 -8.78 -5.29
C TYR A 47 7.58 -8.34 -3.85
N LYS A 48 8.24 -9.20 -3.06
CA LYS A 48 8.70 -8.85 -1.69
C LYS A 48 9.72 -7.71 -1.72
N SER A 49 10.54 -7.65 -2.76
CA SER A 49 11.54 -6.58 -2.93
C SER A 49 10.87 -5.23 -3.17
N LEU A 50 9.78 -5.17 -3.94
CA LEU A 50 9.02 -3.92 -4.17
C LEU A 50 8.44 -3.35 -2.87
N TYR A 51 7.86 -4.19 -2.01
CA TYR A 51 7.38 -3.76 -0.69
C TYR A 51 8.53 -3.25 0.20
N ALA A 52 9.66 -3.96 0.21
CA ALA A 52 10.83 -3.53 0.98
C ALA A 52 11.38 -2.18 0.51
N TRP A 53 11.48 -1.95 -0.81
CA TRP A 53 11.96 -0.68 -1.38
C TRP A 53 11.00 0.47 -1.10
N ARG A 54 9.68 0.24 -1.20
CA ARG A 54 8.67 1.22 -0.80
C ARG A 54 8.86 1.64 0.66
N SER A 55 9.00 0.69 1.58
CA SER A 55 9.19 0.96 3.02
C SER A 55 10.48 1.74 3.30
N GLN A 56 11.60 1.38 2.63
CA GLN A 56 12.87 2.09 2.76
C GLN A 56 12.80 3.55 2.29
N SER A 57 12.11 3.80 1.15
CA SER A 57 11.94 5.16 0.63
C SER A 57 11.14 6.06 1.58
N GLN A 58 10.11 5.52 2.25
CA GLN A 58 9.30 6.25 3.22
C GLN A 58 10.05 6.55 4.52
N ARG A 59 10.94 5.66 4.97
CA ARG A 59 11.76 5.88 6.17
C ARG A 59 12.77 7.00 5.98
N LYS A 60 13.42 7.08 4.81
CA LYS A 60 14.36 8.18 4.49
C LYS A 60 13.68 9.56 4.55
N LEU A 61 12.45 9.67 4.05
CA LEU A 61 11.67 10.92 4.14
C LEU A 61 11.38 11.34 5.59
N LYS A 62 11.19 10.39 6.51
CA LYS A 62 10.92 10.68 7.93
C LYS A 62 12.19 11.02 8.72
N THR A 63 13.34 10.45 8.36
CA THR A 63 14.60 10.67 9.10
C THR A 63 15.28 12.00 8.75
N THR A 64 15.03 12.58 7.58
CA THR A 64 15.61 13.89 7.19
C THR A 64 14.93 15.10 7.88
N SER A 65 13.85 14.89 8.65
CA SER A 65 13.13 15.94 9.37
C SER A 65 13.16 15.71 10.88
N LEU A 66 14.36 15.58 11.46
CA LEU A 66 14.57 15.55 12.92
C LEU A 66 15.37 16.76 13.40
N GLN A 67 15.15 17.91 12.77
CA GLN A 67 15.56 19.19 13.34
C GLN A 67 14.29 20.02 13.56
N PRO A 68 13.83 20.16 14.82
CA PRO A 68 12.68 20.99 15.13
C PRO A 68 13.13 22.45 15.25
N GLU A 69 13.43 23.11 14.13
CA GLU A 69 13.47 24.58 14.12
C GLU A 69 12.02 25.10 14.17
N ASN A 70 11.54 25.31 15.40
CA ASN A 70 10.21 25.82 15.74
C ASN A 70 9.03 24.88 15.45
N ALA A 71 8.85 23.89 16.32
CA ALA A 71 7.54 23.28 16.50
C ALA A 71 6.61 24.28 17.24
N THR A 72 5.81 25.04 16.49
CA THR A 72 4.76 25.89 17.08
C THR A 72 3.52 25.05 17.34
N PHE A 73 3.10 24.96 18.60
CA PHE A 73 1.84 24.33 18.97
C PHE A 73 0.66 25.21 18.53
N VAL A 74 -0.23 24.66 17.70
CA VAL A 74 -1.47 25.33 17.31
C VAL A 74 -2.61 24.76 18.16
N PRO A 75 -3.36 25.60 18.91
CA PRO A 75 -4.51 25.14 19.67
C PRO A 75 -5.64 24.68 18.73
N VAL A 76 -5.94 23.39 18.75
CA VAL A 76 -7.09 22.81 18.04
C VAL A 76 -8.30 22.83 18.96
N ARG A 77 -9.37 23.53 18.53
CA ARG A 77 -10.67 23.44 19.21
C ARG A 77 -11.30 22.10 18.84
N VAL A 78 -11.29 21.17 19.78
CA VAL A 78 -12.10 19.95 19.70
C VAL A 78 -13.54 20.30 20.04
N SER A 79 -14.42 20.29 19.03
CA SER A 79 -15.85 20.27 19.27
C SER A 79 -16.16 18.96 20.00
N SER A 80 -16.50 19.06 21.28
CA SER A 80 -17.02 17.92 22.04
C SER A 80 -18.22 17.34 21.28
N PRO A 81 -18.18 16.10 20.79
CA PRO A 81 -19.37 15.51 20.23
C PRO A 81 -20.35 15.36 21.38
N LEU A 82 -21.46 16.12 21.34
CA LEU A 82 -22.63 15.83 22.16
C LEU A 82 -22.90 14.35 21.99
N SER A 83 -22.89 13.63 23.11
CA SER A 83 -23.19 12.21 23.25
C SER A 83 -24.58 11.91 22.66
N SER A 84 -24.65 11.83 21.34
CA SER A 84 -25.68 11.11 20.64
C SER A 84 -25.08 9.74 20.46
N SER A 85 -25.50 8.81 21.31
CA SER A 85 -25.25 7.38 21.18
C SER A 85 -25.92 6.86 19.91
N SER A 86 -25.47 7.33 18.75
CA SER A 86 -25.71 6.66 17.49
C SER A 86 -24.61 5.63 17.38
N SER A 87 -24.99 4.36 17.44
CA SER A 87 -24.16 3.20 17.14
C SER A 87 -23.73 3.22 15.67
N ALA A 88 -23.04 4.29 15.26
CA ALA A 88 -22.54 4.45 13.92
C ALA A 88 -21.35 3.52 13.77
N ILE A 89 -21.54 2.47 12.98
CA ILE A 89 -20.48 1.52 12.68
C ILE A 89 -19.42 2.28 11.86
N SER A 90 -18.19 2.30 12.35
CA SER A 90 -17.06 2.93 11.66
C SER A 90 -16.25 1.87 10.92
N ILE A 91 -15.95 2.13 9.65
CA ILE A 91 -15.11 1.28 8.82
C ILE A 91 -13.85 2.06 8.48
N THR A 92 -12.70 1.53 8.88
CA THR A 92 -11.41 2.14 8.55
C THR A 92 -10.76 1.36 7.42
N LEU A 93 -10.70 1.97 6.24
CA LEU A 93 -9.98 1.42 5.08
C LEU A 93 -8.53 1.89 5.12
N ARG A 94 -7.59 0.94 5.14
CA ARG A 94 -6.16 1.20 5.17
C ARG A 94 -5.55 0.81 3.84
N SER A 95 -5.13 1.80 3.05
CA SER A 95 -4.37 1.58 1.81
C SER A 95 -3.02 2.30 1.88
N GLY A 96 -2.00 1.59 2.35
CA GLY A 96 -0.66 2.17 2.48
C GLY A 96 -0.58 3.26 3.55
N SER A 97 -0.45 4.52 3.12
CA SER A 97 -0.40 5.70 3.99
C SER A 97 -1.71 6.46 4.09
N LEU A 98 -2.75 6.02 3.38
CA LEU A 98 -4.07 6.62 3.44
C LEU A 98 -4.96 5.84 4.40
N GLU A 99 -5.56 6.57 5.34
CA GLU A 99 -6.61 6.09 6.22
C GLU A 99 -7.90 6.81 5.82
N CYS A 100 -8.89 6.06 5.35
CA CYS A 100 -10.22 6.58 5.09
C CYS A 100 -11.16 5.97 6.13
N ALA A 101 -11.75 6.84 6.96
CA ALA A 101 -12.78 6.44 7.91
C ALA A 101 -14.16 6.71 7.29
N ILE A 102 -14.90 5.65 6.99
CA ILE A 102 -16.28 5.75 6.56
C ILE A 102 -17.13 5.65 7.82
N ILE A 103 -17.71 6.79 8.22
CA ILE A 103 -18.66 6.90 9.31
C ILE A 103 -20.05 6.93 8.67
N ALA A 104 -20.48 5.78 8.16
CA ALA A 104 -21.76 5.69 7.48
C ALA A 104 -22.23 4.25 7.42
N ALA A 105 -22.80 3.76 8.52
CA ALA A 105 -23.83 2.74 8.41
C ALA A 105 -24.76 2.85 9.63
N PRO A 106 -26.03 3.25 9.43
CA PRO A 106 -27.05 3.18 10.49
C PRO A 106 -27.48 1.72 10.78
N SER A 107 -27.06 0.75 9.95
CA SER A 107 -27.41 -0.66 10.09
C SER A 107 -26.37 -1.59 9.44
N GLU A 108 -26.34 -2.85 9.88
CA GLU A 108 -25.46 -3.91 9.36
C GLU A 108 -25.66 -4.15 7.85
N GLN A 109 -26.89 -4.02 7.34
CA GLN A 109 -27.19 -4.25 5.93
C GLN A 109 -26.54 -3.20 5.00
N SER A 110 -26.51 -1.92 5.40
CA SER A 110 -25.83 -0.88 4.64
C SER A 110 -24.32 -1.13 4.56
N LEU A 111 -23.72 -1.71 5.61
CA LEU A 111 -22.32 -2.10 5.62
C LEU A 111 -22.06 -3.25 4.66
N VAL A 112 -22.90 -4.28 4.67
CA VAL A 112 -22.79 -5.43 3.76
C VAL A 112 -22.95 -5.00 2.30
N ALA A 113 -23.90 -4.10 2.02
CA ALA A 113 -24.08 -3.54 0.68
C ALA A 113 -22.84 -2.75 0.23
N LEU A 114 -22.30 -1.88 1.09
CA LEU A 114 -21.09 -1.10 0.80
C LEU A 114 -19.89 -2.02 0.52
N VAL A 115 -19.67 -3.05 1.34
CA VAL A 115 -18.58 -4.02 1.13
C VAL A 115 -18.75 -4.79 -0.17
N LYS A 116 -19.98 -5.17 -0.54
CA LYS A 116 -20.26 -5.82 -1.83
C LYS A 116 -19.97 -4.89 -3.01
N SER A 117 -20.45 -3.65 -2.98
CA SER A 117 -20.21 -2.68 -4.06
C SER A 117 -18.72 -2.37 -4.21
N ILE A 118 -17.97 -2.23 -3.12
CA ILE A 118 -16.51 -2.07 -3.17
C ILE A 118 -15.84 -3.32 -3.76
N LYS A 119 -16.33 -4.51 -3.43
CA LYS A 119 -15.77 -5.77 -3.94
C LYS A 119 -16.04 -5.93 -5.44
N GLU A 120 -17.24 -5.63 -5.90
CA GLU A 120 -17.62 -5.68 -7.33
C GLU A 120 -16.84 -4.65 -8.15
N GLU A 121 -16.69 -3.42 -7.66
CA GLU A 121 -16.03 -2.38 -8.46
C GLU A 121 -14.49 -2.52 -8.52
N ILE A 122 -13.87 -3.13 -7.50
CA ILE A 122 -12.40 -3.22 -7.41
C ILE A 122 -11.86 -4.58 -7.84
N PHE A 123 -12.64 -5.66 -7.69
CA PHE A 123 -12.14 -7.04 -7.87
C PHE A 123 -12.80 -7.81 -9.01
N ASP A 124 -13.80 -7.26 -9.70
CA ASP A 124 -14.35 -7.88 -10.92
C ASP A 124 -13.57 -7.40 -12.15
N VAL A 125 -12.49 -8.15 -12.45
CA VAL A 125 -11.84 -8.30 -13.76
C VAL A 125 -11.63 -9.79 -14.01
#